data_AF-A0A917G2C6-F1
#
_entry.id   AF-A0A917G2C6-F1
#
_cell.length_a   1.000
_cell.length_b   1.000
_cell.length_c   1.000
_cell.angle_alpha   90.00
_cell.angle_beta   90.00
_cell.angle_gamma   90.00
#
_symmetry.space_group_name_H-M   'P 1'
#
loop_
_entity.id
_entity.type
_entity.pdbx_description
1 polymer ?
#
loop_
_entity_poly.entity_id
_entity_poly.type
_entity_poly.pdbx_seq_one_letter_code
_entity_poly.pdbx_strand_id
1 'polypeptide(L)'
;MDYTFKIQGSADEPYTVRLTNTSGDFKAICDCPAGNRLVMCKHVLPFFENKLPKDIIKGDVNALEEIHVAFQQSEGAPVLQGMQDIEQQMAALKKELADRKKQLARVTLG
;
A
#
# COMPACT_ATOMS: atom_id res chain seq x y z
N MET A 1 -4.76 13.59 15.28
CA MET A 1 -4.98 12.14 15.14
C MET A 1 -3.69 11.40 15.50
N ASP A 2 -3.74 10.36 16.34
CA ASP A 2 -2.60 9.48 16.65
C ASP A 2 -3.12 8.05 16.91
N TYR A 3 -2.84 7.13 16.00
CA TYR A 3 -3.30 5.74 16.07
C TYR A 3 -2.14 4.77 15.98
N THR A 4 -2.25 3.66 16.69
CA THR A 4 -1.26 2.58 16.68
C THR A 4 -1.93 1.23 16.42
N PHE A 5 -1.37 0.48 15.49
CA PHE A 5 -1.83 -0.83 15.06
C PHE A 5 -0.71 -1.85 15.19
N LYS A 6 -1.07 -3.10 15.50
CA LYS A 6 -0.21 -4.28 15.42
C LYS A 6 -0.66 -5.15 14.27
N ILE A 7 0.25 -5.46 13.37
CA ILE A 7 -0.03 -6.22 12.15
C ILE A 7 0.92 -7.40 12.09
N GLN A 8 0.38 -8.61 12.00
CA GLN A 8 1.18 -9.81 11.81
C GLN A 8 1.84 -9.76 10.43
N GLY A 9 3.14 -10.00 10.40
CA GLY A 9 3.92 -10.02 9.17
C GLY A 9 4.71 -11.31 9.06
N SER A 10 5.82 -11.23 8.33
CA SER A 10 6.77 -12.33 8.16
C SER A 10 7.69 -12.57 9.37
N ALA A 11 7.65 -11.70 10.38
CA ALA A 11 8.43 -11.85 11.61
C ALA A 11 7.61 -12.55 12.70
N ASP A 12 8.31 -13.14 13.68
CA ASP A 12 7.69 -13.78 14.84
C ASP A 12 6.88 -12.78 15.67
N GLU A 13 7.40 -11.55 15.81
CA GLU A 13 6.73 -10.45 16.49
C GLU A 13 5.92 -9.59 15.50
N PRO A 14 4.68 -9.19 15.85
CA PRO A 14 3.87 -8.30 15.01
C PRO A 14 4.53 -6.93 14.81
N TYR A 15 4.48 -6.46 13.57
CA TYR A 15 4.92 -5.12 13.22
C TYR A 15 4.00 -4.05 13.82
N THR A 16 4.57 -2.90 14.16
CA THR A 16 3.88 -1.71 14.63
C THR A 16 3.68 -0.74 13.48
N VAL A 17 2.45 -0.33 13.26
CA VAL A 17 2.11 0.81 12.40
C VAL A 17 1.63 1.96 13.27
N ARG A 18 2.24 3.14 13.12
CA ARG A 18 1.82 4.38 13.76
C ARG A 18 1.39 5.38 12.71
N LEU A 19 0.20 5.94 12.89
CA LEU A 19 -0.43 6.88 11.98
C LEU A 19 -0.72 8.17 12.74
N THR A 20 -0.11 9.26 12.33
CA THR A 20 -0.29 10.56 12.98
C THR A 20 -0.73 11.60 11.97
N ASN A 21 -1.64 12.48 12.36
CA ASN A 21 -1.90 13.72 11.63
C ASN A 21 -1.92 14.87 12.64
N THR A 22 -0.96 15.78 12.47
CA THR A 22 -0.80 17.00 13.27
C THR A 22 -0.85 18.19 12.33
N SER A 23 -1.92 18.98 12.42
CA SER A 23 -2.08 20.22 11.62
C SER A 23 -1.95 20.01 10.10
N GLY A 24 -2.39 18.86 9.58
CA GLY A 24 -2.31 18.51 8.15
C GLY A 24 -1.04 17.74 7.76
N ASP A 25 -0.05 17.64 8.66
CA ASP A 25 1.13 16.79 8.46
C ASP A 25 0.80 15.33 8.78
N PHE A 26 0.31 14.60 7.77
CA PHE A 26 0.03 13.18 7.87
C PHE A 26 1.31 12.35 7.73
N LYS A 27 1.58 11.47 8.70
CA LYS A 27 2.70 10.53 8.68
C LYS A 27 2.23 9.12 9.01
N ALA A 28 2.81 8.16 8.30
CA ALA A 28 2.68 6.74 8.58
C ALA A 28 4.07 6.14 8.77
N ILE A 29 4.28 5.48 9.90
CA ILE A 29 5.53 4.81 10.24
C ILE A 29 5.21 3.33 10.46
N CYS A 30 6.02 2.45 9.85
CA CYS A 30 5.95 1.02 10.10
C CYS A 30 7.34 0.49 10.40
N ASP A 31 7.48 -0.31 11.45
CA ASP A 31 8.76 -0.92 11.86
C ASP A 31 9.14 -2.17 11.04
N CYS A 32 8.37 -2.52 10.00
CA CYS A 32 8.72 -3.61 9.09
C CYS A 32 9.93 -3.24 8.19
N PRO A 33 10.61 -4.22 7.56
CA PRO A 33 11.81 -3.96 6.75
C PRO A 33 11.62 -2.91 5.64
N ALA A 34 10.45 -2.86 5.01
CA ALA A 34 10.14 -1.86 4.00
C ALA A 34 9.95 -0.46 4.62
N GLY A 35 9.21 -0.37 5.74
CA GLY A 35 8.99 0.89 6.45
C GLY A 35 10.28 1.49 7.02
N ASN A 36 11.16 0.66 7.58
CA ASN A 36 12.49 1.10 8.05
C ASN A 36 13.39 1.62 6.92
N ARG A 37 13.12 1.23 5.66
CA ARG A 37 13.82 1.69 4.45
C ARG A 37 13.08 2.81 3.72
N LEU A 38 12.02 3.37 4.32
CA LEU A 38 11.17 4.39 3.71
C LEU A 38 10.55 3.96 2.36
N VAL A 39 10.24 2.66 2.25
CA VAL A 39 9.54 2.09 1.10
C VAL A 39 8.09 1.80 1.49
N MET A 40 7.14 2.12 0.61
CA MET A 40 5.72 1.84 0.84
C MET A 40 5.51 0.35 1.12
N CYS A 41 4.97 0.04 2.29
CA CYS A 41 4.80 -1.33 2.75
C CYS A 41 3.34 -1.76 2.66
N LYS A 42 3.12 -3.06 2.42
CA LYS A 42 1.79 -3.68 2.38
C LYS A 42 0.98 -3.54 3.67
N HIS A 43 1.61 -3.20 4.79
CA HIS A 43 0.95 -3.05 6.08
C HIS A 43 0.30 -1.67 6.25
N VAL A 44 0.92 -0.62 5.67
CA VAL A 44 0.43 0.77 5.75
C VAL A 44 -0.57 1.06 4.64
N LEU A 45 -0.33 0.54 3.43
CA LEU A 45 -1.13 0.82 2.25
C LEU A 45 -2.66 0.63 2.43
N PRO A 46 -3.16 -0.41 3.12
CA PRO A 46 -4.61 -0.59 3.30
C PRO A 46 -5.30 0.59 3.99
N PHE A 47 -4.63 1.22 4.96
CA PHE A 47 -5.19 2.39 5.66
C PHE A 47 -5.46 3.56 4.71
N PHE A 48 -4.61 3.73 3.70
CA PHE A 48 -4.74 4.81 2.72
C PHE A 48 -5.85 4.54 1.71
N GLU A 49 -6.15 3.27 1.47
CA GLU A 49 -7.20 2.79 0.55
C GLU A 49 -8.56 2.59 1.23
N ASN A 50 -8.71 3.02 2.49
CA ASN A 50 -9.88 2.75 3.33
C ASN A 50 -10.21 1.25 3.45
N LYS A 51 -9.18 0.42 3.66
CA LYS A 51 -9.29 -1.03 3.80
C LYS A 51 -8.71 -1.49 5.12
N LEU A 52 -9.38 -2.45 5.74
CA LEU A 52 -8.84 -3.16 6.90
C LEU A 52 -7.61 -3.99 6.48
N PRO A 53 -6.45 -3.83 7.13
CA PRO A 53 -5.31 -4.71 6.91
C PRO A 53 -5.69 -6.16 7.26
N LYS A 54 -5.40 -7.10 6.35
CA LYS A 54 -5.80 -8.52 6.50
C LYS A 54 -5.24 -9.17 7.76
N ASP A 55 -4.05 -8.76 8.17
CA ASP A 55 -3.28 -9.39 9.24
C ASP A 55 -3.27 -8.52 10.53
N ILE A 56 -4.28 -7.67 10.71
CA ILE A 56 -4.40 -6.84 11.91
C ILE A 56 -4.63 -7.71 13.15
N ILE A 57 -3.78 -7.52 14.16
CA ILE A 57 -3.83 -8.21 15.45
C ILE A 57 -4.45 -7.30 16.51
N LYS A 58 -4.14 -6.00 16.46
CA LYS A 58 -4.62 -5.01 17.44
C LYS A 58 -4.67 -3.62 16.82
N GLY A 59 -5.64 -2.81 17.24
CA GLY A 59 -5.76 -1.39 16.90
C GLY A 59 -7.23 -0.98 16.80
N ASP A 60 -7.47 0.32 16.64
CA ASP A 60 -8.82 0.85 16.51
C ASP A 60 -9.30 0.76 15.05
N VAL A 61 -10.05 -0.30 14.75
CA VAL A 61 -10.58 -0.54 13.40
C VAL A 61 -11.69 0.44 13.01
N ASN A 62 -12.30 1.13 13.99
CA ASN A 62 -13.32 2.15 13.70
C ASN A 62 -12.69 3.45 13.20
N ALA A 63 -11.38 3.64 13.42
CA ALA A 63 -10.63 4.80 12.98
C ALA A 63 -10.29 4.80 11.48
N LEU A 64 -10.58 3.73 10.73
CA LEU A 64 -10.18 3.58 9.33
C LEU A 64 -10.64 4.74 8.44
N GLU A 65 -11.91 5.16 8.59
CA GLU A 65 -12.47 6.26 7.81
C GLU A 65 -11.78 7.59 8.13
N GLU A 66 -11.55 7.89 9.42
CA GLU A 66 -10.85 9.10 9.84
C GLU A 66 -9.42 9.14 9.30
N ILE A 67 -8.70 8.01 9.38
CA ILE A 67 -7.35 7.86 8.85
C ILE A 67 -7.33 8.06 7.34
N HIS A 68 -8.29 7.48 6.62
CA HIS A 68 -8.40 7.62 5.17
C HIS A 68 -8.66 9.08 4.78
N VAL A 69 -9.64 9.75 5.40
CA VAL A 69 -9.93 11.16 5.15
C VAL A 69 -8.71 12.04 5.44
N ALA A 70 -8.03 11.80 6.56
CA ALA A 70 -6.80 12.50 6.91
C ALA A 70 -5.69 12.30 5.86
N PHE A 71 -5.55 11.08 5.32
CA PHE A 71 -4.59 10.80 4.25
C PHE A 71 -4.98 11.47 2.93
N GLN A 72 -6.26 11.46 2.54
CA GLN A 72 -6.75 12.07 1.29
C GLN A 72 -6.54 13.59 1.25
N GLN A 73 -6.49 14.23 2.42
CA GLN A 73 -6.17 15.66 2.56
C GLN A 73 -4.67 15.97 2.58
N SER A 74 -3.81 14.95 2.61
CA SER A 74 -2.36 15.10 2.67
C SER A 74 -1.71 15.16 1.28
N GLU A 75 -0.45 15.59 1.24
CA GLU A 75 0.36 15.59 0.01
C GLU A 75 0.62 14.16 -0.52
N GLY A 76 0.40 13.12 0.28
CA GLY A 76 0.58 11.73 -0.11
C GLY A 76 -0.50 11.19 -1.05
N ALA A 77 -1.71 11.76 -1.02
CA ALA A 77 -2.83 11.29 -1.83
C ALA A 77 -2.55 11.32 -3.36
N PRO A 78 -2.10 12.45 -3.96
CA PRO A 78 -1.76 12.47 -5.38
C PRO A 78 -0.58 11.54 -5.72
N VAL A 79 0.36 11.33 -4.80
CA VAL A 79 1.49 10.41 -5.01
C VAL A 79 1.01 8.95 -5.06
N LEU A 80 0.09 8.56 -4.17
CA LEU A 80 -0.52 7.23 -4.20
C LEU A 80 -1.30 7.01 -5.50
N GLN A 81 -2.06 8.00 -5.95
CA GLN A 81 -2.78 7.91 -7.22
C GLN A 81 -1.81 7.68 -8.39
N GLY A 82 -0.72 8.46 -8.48
CA GLY A 82 0.29 8.27 -9.52
C GLY A 82 0.97 6.89 -9.47
N MET A 83 1.20 6.35 -8.28
CA MET A 83 1.71 4.98 -8.11
C MET A 83 0.72 3.95 -8.67
N GLN A 84 -0.56 4.07 -8.34
CA GLN A 84 -1.61 3.17 -8.82
C GLN A 84 -1.80 3.25 -10.35
N ASP A 85 -1.70 4.45 -10.93
CA ASP A 85 -1.77 4.64 -12.38
C ASP A 85 -0.62 3.91 -13.10
N ILE A 86 0.59 3.99 -12.55
CA ILE A 86 1.77 3.27 -13.07
C ILE A 86 1.56 1.75 -12.96
N GLU A 87 1.05 1.26 -11.82
CA GLU A 87 0.76 -0.17 -11.64
C GLU A 87 -0.25 -0.69 -12.67
N GLN A 88 -1.29 0.08 -12.98
CA GLN A 88 -2.27 -0.24 -14.02
C GLN A 88 -1.64 -0.29 -15.41
N GLN A 89 -0.80 0.70 -15.77
CA GLN A 89 -0.08 0.71 -17.04
C GLN A 89 0.86 -0.48 -17.16
N MET A 90 1.59 -0.81 -16.10
CA MET A 90 2.46 -2.00 -16.06
C MET A 90 1.68 -3.29 -16.26
N ALA A 91 0.49 -3.42 -15.67
CA ALA A 91 -0.37 -4.59 -15.85
C ALA A 91 -0.81 -4.74 -17.32
N ALA A 92 -1.22 -3.63 -17.96
CA ALA A 92 -1.60 -3.61 -19.37
C ALA A 92 -0.42 -3.99 -20.29
N LEU A 93 0.75 -3.38 -20.09
CA LEU A 93 1.96 -3.67 -20.87
C LEU A 93 2.44 -5.10 -20.70
N LYS A 94 2.40 -5.67 -19.49
CA LYS A 94 2.74 -7.08 -19.25
C LYS A 94 1.81 -8.02 -19.99
N LYS A 95 0.51 -7.71 -20.03
CA LYS A 95 -0.49 -8.47 -20.80
C LYS A 95 -0.19 -8.41 -22.28
N GLU A 96 0.03 -7.21 -22.83
CA GLU A 96 0.36 -7.05 -24.24
C GLU A 96 1.64 -7.81 -24.61
N LEU A 97 2.71 -7.68 -23.82
CA LEU A 97 3.95 -8.41 -24.05
C LEU A 97 3.74 -9.93 -24.06
N ALA A 98 2.94 -10.45 -23.13
CA ALA A 98 2.60 -11.88 -23.09
C ALA A 98 1.86 -12.32 -24.37
N ASP A 99 0.93 -11.51 -24.86
CA ASP A 99 0.19 -11.79 -26.09
C ASP A 99 1.07 -11.72 -27.33
N ARG A 100 1.98 -10.74 -27.43
CA ARG A 100 2.99 -10.66 -28.50
C ARG A 100 3.94 -11.85 -28.51
N LYS A 101 4.38 -12.33 -27.33
CA LYS A 101 5.19 -13.55 -27.22
C LYS A 101 4.45 -14.78 -27.74
N LYS A 102 3.16 -14.92 -27.42
CA LYS A 102 2.32 -16.01 -27.95
C LYS A 102 2.15 -15.91 -29.46
N GLN A 103 1.93 -14.70 -29.99
CA GLN A 103 1.85 -14.46 -31.42
C GLN A 103 3.15 -14.87 -32.13
N LEU A 104 4.30 -14.44 -31.59
CA LEU A 104 5.61 -14.81 -32.12
C LEU A 104 5.82 -16.33 -32.10
N ALA A 105 5.57 -16.98 -30.98
CA ALA A 105 5.74 -18.43 -30.85
C ALA A 105 4.89 -19.20 -31.88
N ARG A 106 3.64 -18.80 -32.13
CA ARG A 106 2.78 -19.43 -33.13
C ARG A 106 3.34 -19.34 -34.56
N VAL A 107 4.08 -18.29 -34.88
CA VAL A 107 4.65 -18.11 -36.24
C VAL A 107 6.06 -18.66 -36.37
N THR A 108 6.81 -18.79 -35.28
CA THR A 108 8.21 -19.26 -35.31
C THR A 108 8.43 -20.68 -34.81
N LEU A 109 7.59 -21.19 -33.91
CA LEU A 109 7.78 -22.46 -33.23
C LEU A 109 6.71 -23.52 -33.55
N GLY A 110 5.56 -23.11 -34.12
CA GLY A 110 4.41 -23.99 -34.36
C GLY A 110 3.54 -24.15 -33.12
#